data_AF-A0A0M1JCC4-F1
#
_entry.id   AF-A0A0M1JCC4-F1
#
_cell.length_a   1.000
_cell.length_b   1.000
_cell.length_c   1.000
_cell.angle_alpha   90.00
_cell.angle_beta   90.00
_cell.angle_gamma   90.00
#
_symmetry.space_group_name_H-M   'P 1'
#
loop_
_entity.id
_entity.type
_entity.pdbx_description
1 polymer ?
#
loop_
_entity_poly.entity_id
_entity_poly.type
_entity_poly.pdbx_seq_one_letter_code
_entity_poly.pdbx_strand_id
1 'polypeptide(L)'
;MNELKPTPHNAALKCFATRRNQQDAAFQLMDSSGLNLSTSLEKFTLGLRRIFMPHTLSAEGWTPDKVMDLGRELKEAVTKTIPVKDFLSYHQPDEILSHYQPSTILKHYQPNTILSHYKPEQRLAGLTDEQRLAGLTEEQIRAYLEKIKKS
;
A
#
# COMPACT_ATOMS: atom_id res chain seq x y z
N MET A 1 4.45 3.81 38.27
CA MET A 1 4.59 2.87 37.14
C MET A 1 5.28 1.55 37.49
N ASN A 2 6.43 1.56 38.18
CA ASN A 2 7.09 0.31 38.60
C ASN A 2 6.21 -0.59 39.49
N GLU A 3 5.28 0.01 40.23
CA GLU A 3 4.40 -0.66 41.20
C GLU A 3 3.10 -1.21 40.57
N LEU A 4 2.85 -0.95 39.28
CA LEU A 4 1.68 -1.51 38.60
C LEU A 4 1.79 -3.04 38.53
N LYS A 5 0.67 -3.75 38.72
CA LYS A 5 0.65 -5.20 38.57
C LYS A 5 1.00 -5.60 37.13
N PRO A 6 1.83 -6.63 36.89
CA PRO A 6 2.22 -7.09 35.56
C PRO A 6 1.07 -7.87 34.90
N THR A 7 0.04 -7.14 34.48
CA THR A 7 -1.11 -7.69 33.75
C THR A 7 -1.07 -7.20 32.30
N PRO A 8 -1.68 -7.93 31.35
CA PRO A 8 -1.72 -7.51 29.95
C PRO A 8 -2.26 -6.08 29.77
N HIS A 9 -3.30 -5.72 30.51
CA HIS A 9 -3.88 -4.37 30.51
C HIS A 9 -2.89 -3.26 30.92
N ASN A 10 -2.00 -3.55 31.87
CA ASN A 10 -1.03 -2.58 32.37
C ASN A 10 0.28 -2.60 31.57
N ALA A 11 0.47 -3.54 30.64
CA ALA A 11 1.75 -3.81 30.02
C ALA A 11 2.26 -2.60 29.22
N ALA A 12 1.43 -1.98 28.39
CA ALA A 12 1.80 -0.78 27.63
C ALA A 12 2.22 0.38 28.52
N LEU A 13 1.55 0.56 29.67
CA LEU A 13 1.95 1.57 30.65
C LEU A 13 3.27 1.18 31.31
N LYS A 14 3.51 -0.09 31.65
CA LYS A 14 4.77 -0.52 32.29
C LYS A 14 6.00 -0.41 31.39
N CYS A 15 5.86 -0.20 30.08
CA CYS A 15 7.00 0.06 29.18
C CYS A 15 7.82 1.31 29.55
N PHE A 16 7.23 2.33 30.18
CA PHE A 16 7.99 3.51 30.65
C PHE A 16 8.48 3.39 32.10
N ALA A 17 8.41 2.20 32.70
CA ALA A 17 8.80 1.98 34.09
C ALA A 17 10.30 2.32 34.26
N THR A 18 10.71 2.97 35.33
CA THR A 18 12.13 3.37 35.46
C THR A 18 13.07 2.19 35.72
N ARG A 19 12.55 1.02 36.12
CA ARG A 19 13.32 -0.20 36.34
C ARG A 19 13.33 -1.08 35.08
N ARG A 20 14.53 -1.40 34.59
CA ARG A 20 14.75 -2.18 33.34
C ARG A 20 14.02 -3.53 33.32
N ASN A 21 14.12 -4.31 34.39
CA ASN A 21 13.45 -5.61 34.48
C ASN A 21 11.91 -5.51 34.39
N GLN A 22 11.32 -4.39 34.81
CA GLN A 22 9.87 -4.16 34.70
C GLN A 22 9.46 -3.78 33.28
N GLN A 23 10.34 -3.11 32.54
CA GLN A 23 10.13 -2.77 31.14
C GLN A 23 10.26 -4.02 30.26
N ASP A 24 11.29 -4.84 30.47
CA ASP A 24 11.50 -6.09 29.72
C ASP A 24 10.32 -7.05 29.89
N ALA A 25 9.86 -7.22 31.13
CA ALA A 25 8.69 -8.05 31.44
C ALA A 25 7.40 -7.49 30.80
N ALA A 26 7.27 -6.17 30.67
CA ALA A 26 6.10 -5.55 30.05
C ALA A 26 6.03 -5.81 28.54
N PHE A 27 7.17 -5.71 27.84
CA PHE A 27 7.22 -6.02 26.40
C PHE A 27 7.04 -7.52 26.13
N GLN A 28 7.68 -8.40 26.90
CA GLN A 28 7.45 -9.85 26.78
C GLN A 28 5.99 -10.22 27.02
N LEU A 29 5.34 -9.56 27.99
CA LEU A 29 3.91 -9.75 28.23
C LEU A 29 3.10 -9.23 27.04
N MET A 30 3.41 -8.07 26.46
CA MET A 30 2.72 -7.59 25.26
C MET A 30 2.86 -8.55 24.07
N ASP A 31 4.07 -9.04 23.81
CA ASP A 31 4.39 -9.95 22.70
C ASP A 31 3.67 -11.31 22.85
N SER A 32 3.47 -11.78 24.09
CA SER A 32 2.83 -13.07 24.40
C SER A 32 1.32 -13.00 24.67
N SER A 33 0.78 -11.83 25.01
CA SER A 33 -0.61 -11.70 25.49
C SER A 33 -1.67 -11.64 24.39
N GLY A 34 -1.27 -11.58 23.11
CA GLY A 34 -2.21 -11.40 22.00
C GLY A 34 -3.07 -10.13 22.14
N LEU A 35 -2.54 -9.11 22.83
CA LEU A 35 -3.24 -7.85 23.05
C LEU A 35 -3.50 -7.20 21.69
N ASN A 36 -4.78 -7.02 21.36
CA ASN A 36 -5.21 -6.34 20.14
C ASN A 36 -5.08 -4.82 20.34
N LEU A 37 -3.83 -4.34 20.38
CA LEU A 37 -3.53 -2.92 20.41
C LEU A 37 -3.91 -2.31 19.06
N SER A 38 -4.36 -1.05 19.08
CA SER A 38 -4.48 -0.33 17.83
C SER A 38 -3.11 -0.26 17.15
N THR A 39 -3.06 -0.39 15.83
CA THR A 39 -1.82 -0.41 15.05
C THR A 39 -0.94 0.84 15.31
N SER A 40 -1.54 1.96 15.71
CA SER A 40 -0.81 3.17 16.10
C SER A 40 -0.12 3.03 17.46
N LEU A 41 -0.76 2.37 18.43
CA LEU A 41 -0.21 2.16 19.76
C LEU A 41 0.92 1.12 19.75
N GLU A 42 0.80 0.09 18.92
CA GLU A 42 1.84 -0.92 18.71
C GLU A 42 3.12 -0.30 18.10
N LYS A 43 2.97 0.51 17.05
CA LYS A 43 4.09 1.28 16.47
C LYS A 43 4.71 2.25 17.45
N PHE A 44 3.87 2.91 18.26
CA PHE A 44 4.34 3.82 19.29
C PHE A 44 5.19 3.07 20.31
N THR A 45 4.75 1.91 20.80
CA THR A 45 5.53 1.11 21.76
C THR A 45 6.80 0.52 21.16
N LEU A 46 6.78 0.07 19.90
CA LEU A 46 7.97 -0.43 19.19
C LEU A 46 8.98 0.68 18.88
N GLY A 47 8.51 1.84 18.40
CA GLY A 47 9.33 3.01 18.16
C GLY A 47 9.96 3.55 19.45
N LEU A 48 9.18 3.61 20.53
CA LEU A 48 9.68 4.00 21.85
C LEU A 48 10.69 3.01 22.43
N ARG A 49 10.48 1.69 22.26
CA ARG A 49 11.46 0.64 22.62
C ARG A 49 12.81 0.90 21.95
N ARG A 50 12.80 1.35 20.70
CA ARG A 50 14.01 1.63 19.90
C ARG A 50 14.68 2.96 20.26
N ILE A 51 13.92 4.00 20.60
CA ILE A 51 14.46 5.34 20.93
C ILE A 51 14.89 5.45 22.39
N PHE A 52 14.11 4.90 23.33
CA PHE A 52 14.31 5.10 24.77
C PHE A 52 14.98 3.91 25.47
N MET A 53 15.15 2.76 24.81
CA MET A 53 15.70 1.55 25.42
C MET A 53 16.71 0.77 24.55
N PRO A 54 17.80 1.40 24.09
CA PRO A 54 18.81 0.77 23.23
C PRO A 54 19.54 -0.43 23.89
N HIS A 55 19.51 -0.53 25.21
CA HIS A 55 20.14 -1.61 25.98
C HIS A 55 19.37 -2.94 25.95
N THR A 56 18.10 -2.94 25.51
CA THR A 56 17.35 -4.18 25.24
C THR A 56 17.77 -4.84 23.93
N LEU A 57 18.54 -4.13 23.10
CA LEU A 57 19.24 -4.63 21.93
C LEU A 57 20.67 -4.99 22.38
N SER A 58 20.83 -5.97 23.27
CA SER A 58 22.17 -6.47 23.62
C SER A 58 22.88 -6.94 22.34
N ALA A 59 24.10 -6.47 22.07
CA ALA A 59 24.91 -6.89 20.92
C ALA A 59 25.33 -8.38 20.99
N GLU A 60 25.23 -8.99 22.17
CA GLU A 60 25.44 -10.43 22.35
C GLU A 60 24.30 -11.25 21.73
N GLY A 61 24.68 -12.18 20.85
CA GLY A 61 23.72 -13.10 20.21
C GLY A 61 23.01 -12.53 18.99
N TRP A 62 23.45 -11.40 18.43
CA TRP A 62 23.08 -10.98 17.07
C TRP A 62 23.78 -11.86 16.05
N THR A 63 23.03 -12.80 15.49
CA THR A 63 23.43 -13.53 14.30
C THR A 63 22.90 -12.79 13.07
N PRO A 64 23.49 -12.99 11.88
CA PRO A 64 22.93 -12.50 10.63
C PRO A 64 21.44 -12.85 10.47
N ASP A 65 21.02 -14.05 10.89
CA ASP A 65 19.62 -14.48 10.82
C ASP A 65 18.69 -13.61 11.65
N LYS A 66 19.05 -13.29 12.91
CA LYS A 66 18.24 -12.40 13.75
C LYS A 66 18.12 -10.99 13.20
N VAL A 67 19.17 -10.48 12.54
CA VAL A 67 19.12 -9.18 11.86
C VAL A 67 18.13 -9.23 10.70
N MET A 68 18.15 -10.32 9.92
CA MET A 68 17.26 -10.49 8.77
C MET A 68 15.80 -10.67 9.21
N ASP A 69 15.54 -11.38 10.30
CA ASP A 69 14.20 -11.54 10.86
C ASP A 69 13.64 -10.20 11.35
N LEU A 70 14.43 -9.44 12.11
CA LEU A 70 14.03 -8.09 12.51
C LEU A 70 13.81 -7.17 11.30
N GLY A 71 14.64 -7.29 10.26
CA GLY A 71 14.46 -6.56 9.01
C GLY A 71 13.13 -6.91 8.31
N ARG A 72 12.73 -8.18 8.35
CA ARG A 72 11.46 -8.67 7.80
C ARG A 72 10.26 -8.15 8.58
N GLU A 73 10.32 -8.22 9.92
CA GLU A 73 9.29 -7.67 10.80
C GLU A 73 9.11 -6.17 10.59
N LEU A 74 10.23 -5.43 10.52
CA LEU A 74 10.19 -4.00 10.25
C LEU A 74 9.61 -3.71 8.86
N LYS A 75 10.03 -4.45 7.83
CA LYS A 75 9.48 -4.32 6.48
C LYS A 75 7.97 -4.52 6.49
N GLU A 76 7.49 -5.57 7.14
CA GLU A 76 6.06 -5.89 7.22
C GLU A 76 5.27 -4.82 8.00
N ALA A 77 5.80 -4.36 9.13
CA ALA A 77 5.18 -3.32 9.92
C ALA A 77 5.08 -2.00 9.13
N VAL A 78 6.13 -1.62 8.40
CA VAL A 78 6.14 -0.42 7.57
C VAL A 78 5.19 -0.56 6.38
N THR A 79 5.23 -1.67 5.63
CA THR A 79 4.38 -1.85 4.43
C THR A 79 2.90 -1.89 4.74
N LYS A 80 2.50 -2.44 5.89
CA LYS A 80 1.08 -2.45 6.32
C LYS A 80 0.54 -1.05 6.62
N THR A 81 1.40 -0.05 6.76
CA THR A 81 1.04 1.14 7.52
C THR A 81 1.42 2.46 6.87
N ILE A 82 2.42 2.43 6.00
CA ILE A 82 2.70 3.54 5.11
C ILE A 82 1.47 3.81 4.22
N PRO A 83 1.07 5.07 4.02
CA PRO A 83 0.05 5.40 3.04
C PRO A 83 0.44 4.88 1.67
N VAL A 84 -0.50 4.26 0.95
CA VAL A 84 -0.23 3.67 -0.37
C VAL A 84 0.42 4.67 -1.32
N LYS A 85 -0.02 5.94 -1.30
CA LYS A 85 0.57 7.01 -2.10
C LYS A 85 2.07 7.18 -1.85
N ASP A 86 2.48 7.15 -0.59
CA ASP A 86 3.87 7.36 -0.21
C ASP A 86 4.70 6.13 -0.58
N PHE A 87 4.17 4.92 -0.41
CA PHE A 87 4.81 3.69 -0.87
C PHE A 87 5.04 3.69 -2.38
N LEU A 88 4.02 4.04 -3.17
CA LEU A 88 4.12 4.08 -4.63
C LEU A 88 5.06 5.17 -5.13
N SER A 89 5.33 6.22 -4.33
CA SER A 89 6.24 7.31 -4.73
C SER A 89 7.70 6.87 -4.92
N TYR A 90 8.07 5.71 -4.37
CA TYR A 90 9.41 5.12 -4.54
C TYR A 90 9.54 4.30 -5.83
N HIS A 91 8.46 4.08 -6.57
CA HIS A 91 8.43 3.24 -7.77
C HIS A 91 8.03 4.05 -9.00
N GLN A 92 8.55 3.66 -10.16
CA GLN A 92 8.09 4.23 -11.42
C GLN A 92 6.70 3.67 -11.75
N PRO A 93 5.76 4.48 -12.27
CA PRO A 93 4.43 4.01 -12.63
C PRO A 93 4.45 2.80 -13.57
N ASP A 94 5.34 2.79 -14.57
CA ASP A 94 5.43 1.70 -15.54
C ASP A 94 5.89 0.37 -14.91
N GLU A 95 6.77 0.43 -13.92
CA GLU A 95 7.21 -0.74 -13.16
C GLU A 95 6.02 -1.36 -12.43
N ILE A 96 5.23 -0.53 -11.72
CA ILE A 96 4.03 -0.98 -11.00
C ILE A 96 3.04 -1.61 -11.98
N LEU A 97 2.74 -0.92 -13.08
CA LEU A 97 1.74 -1.36 -14.06
C LEU A 97 2.17 -2.65 -14.78
N SER A 98 3.47 -2.91 -14.93
CA SER A 98 3.98 -4.13 -15.57
C SER A 98 3.59 -5.42 -14.83
N HIS A 99 3.28 -5.34 -13.54
CA HIS A 99 2.83 -6.47 -12.73
C HIS A 99 1.34 -6.80 -12.90
N TYR A 100 0.58 -5.98 -13.64
CA TYR A 100 -0.85 -6.17 -13.84
C TYR A 100 -1.17 -6.44 -15.32
N GLN A 101 -2.16 -7.30 -15.54
CA GLN A 101 -2.73 -7.45 -16.87
C GLN A 101 -3.46 -6.16 -17.27
N PRO A 102 -3.27 -5.64 -18.51
CA PRO A 102 -3.93 -4.41 -18.96
C PRO A 102 -5.45 -4.44 -18.75
N SER A 103 -6.11 -5.58 -18.99
CA SER A 103 -7.55 -5.74 -18.80
C SER A 103 -7.99 -5.56 -17.35
N THR A 104 -7.15 -5.89 -16.37
CA THR A 104 -7.44 -5.67 -14.94
C THR A 104 -7.43 -4.18 -14.63
N ILE A 105 -6.46 -3.44 -15.15
CA ILE A 105 -6.37 -1.99 -14.94
C ILE A 105 -7.58 -1.29 -15.57
N LEU A 106 -7.87 -1.61 -16.84
CA LEU A 106 -8.90 -0.91 -17.62
C LEU A 106 -10.32 -1.10 -17.06
N LYS A 107 -10.61 -2.21 -16.35
CA LYS A 107 -11.93 -2.45 -15.72
C LYS A 107 -12.33 -1.39 -14.69
N HIS A 108 -11.37 -0.67 -14.13
CA HIS A 108 -11.63 0.37 -13.13
C HIS A 108 -11.89 1.76 -13.74
N TYR A 109 -11.77 1.92 -15.05
CA TYR A 109 -11.97 3.18 -15.75
C TYR A 109 -13.14 3.10 -16.72
N GLN A 110 -13.90 4.19 -16.82
CA GLN A 110 -14.94 4.30 -17.83
C GLN A 110 -14.28 4.39 -19.23
N PRO A 111 -14.78 3.66 -20.24
CA PRO A 111 -14.20 3.67 -21.59
C PRO A 111 -14.01 5.07 -22.17
N ASN A 112 -15.00 5.96 -21.99
CA ASN A 112 -14.93 7.34 -22.48
C ASN A 112 -13.82 8.16 -21.82
N THR A 113 -13.50 7.91 -20.54
CA THR A 113 -12.39 8.58 -19.85
C THR A 113 -11.07 8.21 -20.49
N ILE A 114 -10.85 6.92 -20.74
CA ILE A 114 -9.63 6.43 -21.41
C ILE A 114 -9.53 7.02 -22.81
N LEU A 115 -10.60 6.88 -23.60
CA LEU A 115 -10.62 7.34 -24.99
C LEU A 115 -10.44 8.85 -25.12
N SER A 116 -10.83 9.64 -24.11
CA SER A 116 -10.69 11.11 -24.13
C SER A 116 -9.24 11.58 -24.28
N HIS A 117 -8.27 10.78 -23.87
CA HIS A 117 -6.84 11.07 -23.99
C HIS A 117 -6.27 10.81 -25.40
N TYR A 118 -7.03 10.16 -26.28
CA TYR A 118 -6.62 9.84 -27.65
C TYR A 118 -7.34 10.72 -28.67
N LYS A 119 -6.66 11.08 -29.75
CA LYS A 119 -7.31 11.73 -30.91
C LYS A 119 -8.24 10.74 -31.63
N PRO A 120 -9.29 11.20 -32.33
CA PRO A 120 -10.22 10.32 -33.05
C PRO A 120 -9.53 9.28 -33.93
N GLU A 121 -8.48 9.65 -34.65
CA GLU A 121 -7.74 8.75 -35.55
C GLU A 121 -7.06 7.60 -34.78
N GLN A 122 -6.54 7.90 -33.58
CA GLN A 122 -5.90 6.90 -32.72
C GLN A 122 -6.93 5.95 -32.09
N ARG A 123 -8.15 6.44 -31.79
CA ARG A 123 -9.24 5.61 -31.26
C ARG A 123 -9.73 4.58 -32.27
N LEU A 124 -9.66 4.92 -33.56
CA LEU A 124 -10.09 4.08 -34.68
C LEU A 124 -8.95 3.26 -35.30
N ALA A 125 -7.73 3.36 -34.74
CA ALA A 125 -6.58 2.62 -35.23
C ALA A 125 -6.78 1.11 -35.00
N GLY A 126 -6.45 0.31 -36.01
CA GLY A 126 -6.65 -1.15 -35.98
C GLY A 126 -8.09 -1.63 -36.22
N LEU A 127 -9.06 -0.72 -36.32
CA LEU A 127 -10.42 -1.05 -36.77
C LEU A 127 -10.49 -1.09 -38.31
N THR A 128 -11.22 -2.07 -38.82
CA THR A 128 -11.67 -2.12 -40.24
C THR A 128 -12.69 -1.02 -40.52
N ASP A 129 -12.92 -0.71 -41.80
CA ASP A 129 -13.89 0.32 -42.18
C ASP A 129 -15.31 -0.06 -41.76
N GLU A 130 -15.68 -1.34 -41.84
CA GLU A 130 -16.96 -1.86 -41.35
C GLU A 130 -17.11 -1.65 -39.84
N GLN A 131 -16.06 -1.91 -39.06
CA GLN A 131 -16.08 -1.71 -37.60
C GLN A 131 -16.15 -0.23 -37.21
N ARG A 132 -15.57 0.67 -38.01
CA ARG A 132 -15.64 2.13 -37.78
C ARG A 132 -17.03 2.68 -38.03
N LEU A 133 -17.74 2.12 -39.00
CA LEU A 133 -19.11 2.50 -39.34
C LEU A 133 -20.15 1.76 -38.49
N ALA A 134 -19.75 0.72 -37.74
CA ALA A 134 -20.64 -0.03 -36.88
C ALA A 134 -21.36 0.87 -35.87
N GLY A 135 -22.68 0.73 -35.79
CA GLY A 135 -23.53 1.55 -34.92
C GLY A 135 -24.05 2.84 -35.57
N LEU A 136 -23.61 3.18 -36.79
CA LEU A 136 -24.24 4.21 -37.61
C LEU A 136 -25.32 3.59 -38.51
N THR A 137 -26.43 4.31 -38.73
CA THR A 137 -27.45 3.90 -39.71
C THR A 137 -27.05 4.32 -41.11
N GLU A 138 -27.61 3.66 -42.11
CA GLU A 138 -27.36 4.00 -43.52
C GLU A 138 -27.74 5.45 -43.84
N GLU A 139 -28.84 5.94 -43.26
CA GLU A 139 -29.30 7.32 -43.42
C GLU A 139 -28.27 8.32 -42.88
N GLN A 140 -27.67 8.04 -41.71
CA GLN A 140 -26.63 8.89 -41.11
C GLN A 140 -25.38 8.95 -41.99
N ILE A 141 -24.96 7.82 -42.54
CA ILE A 141 -23.80 7.73 -43.45
C ILE A 141 -24.07 8.52 -44.73
N ARG A 142 -25.22 8.29 -45.38
CA ARG A 142 -25.62 9.02 -46.61
C ARG A 142 -25.71 10.53 -46.37
N ALA A 143 -26.30 10.96 -45.26
CA ALA A 143 -26.42 12.37 -44.91
C ALA A 143 -25.04 13.04 -44.75
N TYR A 144 -24.07 12.36 -44.15
CA TYR A 144 -22.71 12.86 -44.01
C TYR A 144 -21.98 12.95 -45.36
N LEU A 145 -22.11 11.95 -46.23
CA LEU A 145 -21.52 11.97 -47.57
C LEU A 145 -22.06 13.13 -48.43
N GLU A 146 -23.37 13.38 -48.37
CA GLU A 146 -23.98 14.53 -49.06
C GLU A 146 -23.48 15.88 -48.52
N LYS A 147 -23.16 15.96 -47.22
CA LYS A 147 -22.53 17.15 -46.63
C LYS A 147 -21.11 17.37 -47.17
N ILE A 148 -20.33 16.30 -47.34
CA ILE A 148 -18.97 16.40 -47.91
C ILE A 148 -19.02 16.83 -49.38
N LYS A 149 -19.91 16.25 -50.19
CA LYS A 149 -20.04 16.60 -51.63
C LYS A 149 -20.42 18.06 -51.89
N LYS A 150 -21.08 18.71 -50.93
CA LYS A 150 -21.50 20.11 -51.00
C LYS A 150 -20.47 21.09 -50.44
N SER A 151 -19.39 20.58 -49.84
CA SER A 151 -18.30 21.36 -49.26
C SER A 151 -17.12 21.46 -50.21
#